data_AF-A0A2A8BKH0-F1
#
_entry.id   AF-A0A2A8BKH0-F1
#
_cell.length_a   1.000
_cell.length_b   1.000
_cell.length_c   1.000
_cell.angle_alpha   90.00
_cell.angle_beta   90.00
_cell.angle_gamma   90.00
#
_symmetry.space_group_name_H-M   'P 1'
#
loop_
_entity.id
_entity.type
_entity.pdbx_description
1 polymer ?
#
loop_
_entity_poly.entity_id
_entity_poly.type
_entity_poly.pdbx_seq_one_letter_code
_entity_poly.pdbx_strand_id
1 'polypeptide(L)'
;MTKRIDVIHLNRKYFEDNSHFKNMLDENNVPKQVKRPYVYVSIKVKDNNFLLPLRSNLNHPNGFHAPSSKSANAGIDYSHALILPESSYIKNRTDLDREQYDYIKDNYDTIKSEFVAYLKDYIRKEKKGIAHKVGKFKNSTLLNFNEELGLVKELEKPKEKDKKETQEKIKVQDKVETKETKVERDHVKIRERVAVINREGVQETPGKQDEVKIQKKTVGQDQEDNRDEQRKRERRLAYMRQMGRER
;
A
#
# COMPACT_ATOMS: atom_id res chain seq x y z
N MET A 1 -15.35 11.90 -18.62
CA MET A 1 -15.32 11.37 -17.24
C MET A 1 -14.35 12.20 -16.42
N THR A 2 -14.80 12.82 -15.32
CA THR A 2 -13.93 13.57 -14.42
C THR A 2 -13.06 12.57 -13.67
N LYS A 3 -11.74 12.56 -13.91
CA LYS A 3 -10.80 11.76 -13.12
C LYS A 3 -10.92 12.19 -11.66
N ARG A 4 -11.17 11.26 -10.73
CA ARG A 4 -11.07 11.51 -9.29
C ARG A 4 -9.92 10.68 -8.75
N ILE A 5 -9.15 11.27 -7.85
CA ILE A 5 -8.14 10.55 -7.06
C ILE A 5 -8.69 10.34 -5.66
N ASP A 6 -8.29 9.22 -5.06
CA ASP A 6 -8.62 8.90 -3.68
C ASP A 6 -7.45 9.29 -2.78
N VAL A 7 -7.70 10.20 -1.84
CA VAL A 7 -6.76 10.58 -0.79
C VAL A 7 -7.36 10.15 0.54
N ILE A 8 -6.66 9.26 1.23
CA ILE A 8 -7.20 8.53 2.38
C ILE A 8 -6.32 8.68 3.61
N HIS A 9 -6.92 8.42 4.78
CA HIS A 9 -6.18 8.14 6.00
C HIS A 9 -6.40 6.69 6.41
N LEU A 10 -5.32 6.08 6.90
CA LEU A 10 -5.39 4.77 7.51
C LEU A 10 -5.86 4.89 8.96
N ASN A 11 -6.65 3.92 9.40
CA ASN A 11 -7.03 3.80 10.80
C ASN A 11 -5.84 3.34 11.64
N ARG A 12 -6.00 3.45 12.95
CA ARG A 12 -4.99 3.07 13.94
C ARG A 12 -4.56 1.60 13.84
N LYS A 13 -5.52 0.71 13.51
CA LYS A 13 -5.30 -0.74 13.44
C LYS A 13 -4.23 -1.11 12.41
N TYR A 14 -4.14 -0.42 11.27
CA TYR A 14 -3.10 -0.67 10.28
C TYR A 14 -1.70 -0.57 10.89
N PHE A 15 -1.45 0.46 11.70
CA PHE A 15 -0.13 0.71 12.28
C PHE A 15 0.16 -0.21 13.48
N GLU A 16 -0.87 -0.62 14.21
CA GLU A 16 -0.73 -1.55 15.33
C GLU A 16 -0.45 -2.98 14.85
N ASP A 17 -1.22 -3.46 13.87
CA ASP A 17 -1.03 -4.78 13.25
C ASP A 17 0.35 -4.88 12.55
N ASN A 18 0.84 -3.77 12.00
CA ASN A 18 2.11 -3.69 11.28
C ASN A 18 3.22 -2.99 12.07
N SER A 19 3.20 -3.07 13.40
CA SER A 19 4.18 -2.43 14.29
C SER A 19 5.63 -2.91 14.10
N HIS A 20 5.81 -4.06 13.45
CA HIS A 20 7.12 -4.65 13.13
C HIS A 20 7.75 -4.10 11.84
N PHE A 21 7.03 -3.28 11.07
CA PHE A 21 7.54 -2.67 9.84
C PHE A 21 8.66 -1.68 10.13
N LYS A 22 9.73 -1.76 9.34
CA LYS A 22 10.90 -0.87 9.44
C LYS A 22 10.75 0.32 8.51
N ASN A 23 11.50 1.39 8.80
CA ASN A 23 11.55 2.61 7.98
C ASN A 23 10.18 3.29 7.82
N MET A 24 9.22 3.03 8.71
CA MET A 24 7.92 3.69 8.63
C MET A 24 8.06 5.19 8.90
N LEU A 25 7.29 6.03 8.20
CA LEU A 25 7.20 7.44 8.57
C LEU A 25 6.66 7.53 9.99
N ASP A 26 7.28 8.39 10.80
CA ASP A 26 6.91 8.59 12.20
C ASP A 26 6.88 7.28 12.99
N GLU A 27 7.88 6.43 12.74
CA GLU A 27 8.12 5.15 13.45
C GLU A 27 7.99 5.35 14.97
N ASN A 28 7.32 4.42 15.63
CA ASN A 28 6.98 4.47 17.06
C ASN A 28 6.02 5.60 17.47
N ASN A 29 5.36 6.30 16.52
CA ASN A 29 4.38 7.35 16.81
C ASN A 29 3.08 7.15 16.02
N VAL A 30 2.30 6.14 16.41
CA VAL A 30 0.97 5.85 15.83
C VAL A 30 0.05 7.08 15.77
N PRO A 31 -0.05 7.94 16.82
CA PRO A 31 -0.88 9.14 16.74
C PRO A 31 -0.51 10.11 15.61
N LYS A 32 0.77 10.16 15.21
CA LYS A 32 1.23 10.97 14.08
C LYS A 32 1.01 10.25 12.75
N GLN A 33 1.21 8.93 12.71
CA GLN A 33 0.97 8.10 11.53
C GLN A 33 -0.48 8.13 11.04
N VAL A 34 -1.45 8.04 11.96
CA VAL A 34 -2.89 8.06 11.63
C VAL A 34 -3.39 9.42 11.10
N LYS A 35 -2.61 10.49 11.28
CA LYS A 35 -2.93 11.84 10.77
C LYS A 35 -2.34 12.09 9.38
N ARG A 36 -1.61 11.14 8.81
CA ARG A 36 -0.95 11.30 7.52
C ARG A 36 -1.91 10.98 6.38
N PRO A 37 -2.08 11.89 5.40
CA PRO A 37 -2.78 11.58 4.15
C PRO A 37 -1.92 10.71 3.23
N TYR A 38 -2.57 9.80 2.52
CA TYR A 38 -1.98 8.98 1.48
C TYR A 38 -2.75 9.13 0.18
N VAL A 39 -2.03 9.33 -0.93
CA VAL A 39 -2.59 9.23 -2.27
C VAL A 39 -2.71 7.76 -2.63
N TYR A 40 -3.93 7.32 -2.90
CA TYR A 40 -4.22 5.95 -3.33
C TYR A 40 -3.83 5.78 -4.80
N VAL A 41 -2.93 4.83 -5.07
CA VAL A 41 -2.47 4.50 -6.41
C VAL A 41 -2.70 3.01 -6.64
N SER A 42 -3.75 2.69 -7.39
CA SER A 42 -3.99 1.32 -7.85
C SER A 42 -3.06 0.99 -9.02
N ILE A 43 -2.22 -0.02 -8.82
CA ILE A 43 -1.30 -0.55 -9.83
C ILE A 43 -1.64 -2.01 -10.07
N LYS A 44 -1.98 -2.37 -11.31
CA LYS A 44 -2.26 -3.75 -11.73
C LYS A 44 -1.04 -4.70 -11.66
N VAL A 45 0.09 -4.27 -11.11
CA VAL A 45 1.27 -5.11 -10.96
C VAL A 45 1.07 -5.92 -9.70
N LYS A 46 0.75 -7.21 -9.86
CA LYS A 46 0.44 -8.16 -8.77
C LYS A 46 -0.78 -7.76 -7.92
N ASP A 47 -1.72 -7.02 -8.50
CA ASP A 47 -3.00 -6.64 -7.87
C ASP A 47 -2.88 -5.92 -6.50
N ASN A 48 -1.73 -5.28 -6.24
CA ASN A 48 -1.50 -4.55 -5.01
C ASN A 48 -1.99 -3.11 -5.10
N ASN A 49 -2.69 -2.66 -4.05
CA ASN A 49 -3.10 -1.28 -3.89
C ASN A 49 -2.04 -0.53 -3.09
N PHE A 50 -1.42 0.47 -3.71
CA PHE A 50 -0.36 1.24 -3.05
C PHE A 50 -0.88 2.55 -2.50
N LEU A 51 -0.32 2.95 -1.37
CA LEU A 51 -0.59 4.20 -0.68
C LEU A 51 0.69 5.01 -0.61
N LEU A 52 0.68 6.18 -1.24
CA LEU A 52 1.84 7.06 -1.29
C LEU A 52 1.65 8.21 -0.29
N PRO A 53 2.46 8.29 0.78
CA PRO A 53 2.28 9.31 1.79
C PRO A 53 2.55 10.70 1.23
N LEU A 54 1.70 11.65 1.59
CA LEU A 54 1.94 13.06 1.37
C LEU A 54 2.76 13.63 2.54
N ARG A 55 3.77 14.43 2.21
CA ARG A 55 4.67 15.10 3.16
C ARG A 55 4.58 16.61 2.97
N SER A 56 4.64 17.35 4.07
CA SER A 56 4.81 18.80 4.03
C SER A 56 6.21 19.22 3.57
N ASN A 57 7.19 18.32 3.65
CA ASN A 57 8.55 18.56 3.18
C ASN A 57 9.12 17.27 2.56
N LEU A 58 9.13 17.21 1.23
CA LEU A 58 9.79 16.19 0.42
C LEU A 58 11.20 16.70 0.06
N ASN A 59 12.20 16.23 0.80
CA ASN A 59 13.59 16.70 0.71
C ASN A 59 14.52 15.73 -0.04
N HIS A 60 13.95 14.86 -0.88
CA HIS A 60 14.69 13.88 -1.68
C HIS A 60 14.02 13.66 -3.04
N PRO A 61 14.76 13.15 -4.05
CA PRO A 61 14.23 12.98 -5.40
C PRO A 61 13.29 11.78 -5.58
N ASN A 62 13.13 10.93 -4.56
CA ASN A 62 12.34 9.70 -4.62
C ASN A 62 10.84 9.96 -4.41
N GLY A 63 10.25 10.83 -5.22
CA GLY A 63 8.88 11.27 -5.05
C GLY A 63 8.45 12.28 -6.10
N PHE A 64 7.23 12.78 -5.94
CA PHE A 64 6.66 13.82 -6.79
C PHE A 64 6.43 15.09 -5.97
N HIS A 65 6.97 16.21 -6.44
CA HIS A 65 6.70 17.50 -5.80
C HIS A 65 5.26 17.93 -6.07
N ALA A 66 4.51 18.13 -5.01
CA ALA A 66 3.12 18.56 -5.02
C ALA A 66 2.97 19.65 -3.95
N PRO A 67 3.34 20.90 -4.26
CA PRO A 67 3.27 22.01 -3.31
C PRO A 67 1.86 22.17 -2.73
N SER A 68 1.78 22.57 -1.46
CA SER A 68 0.54 23.00 -0.80
C SER A 68 0.57 24.49 -0.46
N SER A 69 -0.59 25.08 -0.19
CA SER A 69 -0.70 26.46 0.28
C SER A 69 0.14 26.75 1.53
N LYS A 70 0.49 25.69 2.28
CA LYS A 70 1.31 25.75 3.50
C LYS A 70 2.78 25.43 3.27
N SER A 71 3.14 24.79 2.16
CA SER A 71 4.53 24.39 1.91
C SER A 71 4.84 24.19 0.44
N ALA A 72 5.81 24.97 -0.04
CA ALA A 72 6.36 24.82 -1.38
C ALA A 72 6.99 23.44 -1.55
N ASN A 73 7.65 22.93 -0.50
CA ASN A 73 8.37 21.66 -0.51
C ASN A 73 7.48 20.44 -0.30
N ALA A 74 6.16 20.60 -0.24
CA ALA A 74 5.27 19.45 -0.11
C ALA A 74 5.38 18.49 -1.31
N GLY A 75 5.10 17.22 -1.07
CA GLY A 75 5.20 16.20 -2.10
C GLY A 75 4.81 14.81 -1.64
N ILE A 76 4.64 13.95 -2.64
CA ILE A 76 4.30 12.53 -2.51
C ILE A 76 5.61 11.76 -2.44
N ASP A 77 5.76 10.91 -1.43
CA ASP A 77 6.99 10.18 -1.16
C ASP A 77 6.88 8.71 -1.60
N TYR A 78 7.65 8.33 -2.63
CA TYR A 78 7.65 6.95 -3.16
C TYR A 78 8.44 5.99 -2.28
N SER A 79 9.40 6.48 -1.51
CA SER A 79 10.22 5.64 -0.65
C SER A 79 9.46 5.13 0.57
N HIS A 80 8.40 5.81 0.98
CA HIS A 80 7.56 5.40 2.11
C HIS A 80 6.20 4.83 1.67
N ALA A 81 6.13 4.25 0.46
CA ALA A 81 4.92 3.63 -0.05
C ALA A 81 4.47 2.43 0.80
N LEU A 82 3.16 2.31 1.02
CA LEU A 82 2.55 1.20 1.76
C LEU A 82 1.66 0.37 0.83
N ILE A 83 1.43 -0.90 1.17
CA ILE A 83 0.42 -1.74 0.51
C ILE A 83 -0.83 -1.76 1.40
N LEU A 84 -2.00 -1.53 0.78
CA LEU A 84 -3.30 -1.66 1.42
C LEU A 84 -3.85 -3.07 1.15
N PRO A 85 -3.82 -3.98 2.14
CA PRO A 85 -4.31 -5.34 1.96
C PRO A 85 -5.84 -5.38 1.81
N GLU A 86 -6.56 -4.58 2.57
CA GLU A 86 -8.02 -4.51 2.54
C GLU A 86 -8.55 -3.12 2.91
N SER A 87 -9.77 -2.82 2.45
CA SER A 87 -10.39 -1.51 2.67
C SER A 87 -10.81 -1.24 4.12
N SER A 88 -10.83 -2.26 4.99
CA SER A 88 -11.16 -2.13 6.42
C SER A 88 -10.21 -1.17 7.15
N TYR A 89 -8.98 -1.04 6.65
CA TYR A 89 -7.96 -0.14 7.18
C TYR A 89 -8.19 1.33 6.82
N ILE A 90 -9.10 1.64 5.91
CA ILE A 90 -9.41 3.02 5.52
C ILE A 90 -10.31 3.65 6.58
N LYS A 91 -9.86 4.74 7.20
CA LYS A 91 -10.66 5.49 8.19
C LYS A 91 -11.62 6.46 7.50
N ASN A 92 -11.07 7.37 6.70
CA ASN A 92 -11.80 8.44 6.05
C ASN A 92 -11.04 8.98 4.83
N ARG A 93 -11.78 9.61 3.92
CA ARG A 93 -11.23 10.47 2.86
C ARG A 93 -10.99 11.86 3.45
N THR A 94 -9.86 12.47 3.14
CA THR A 94 -9.46 13.74 3.76
C THR A 94 -9.43 14.89 2.78
N ASP A 95 -9.72 16.07 3.33
CA ASP A 95 -9.57 17.37 2.71
C ASP A 95 -8.07 17.72 2.61
N LEU A 96 -7.50 17.50 1.42
CA LEU A 96 -6.35 18.28 0.99
C LEU A 96 -6.81 19.70 0.64
N ASP A 97 -5.87 20.65 0.63
CA ASP A 97 -6.19 21.92 0.01
C ASP A 97 -6.56 21.70 -1.47
N ARG A 98 -7.55 22.45 -1.95
CA ARG A 98 -8.17 22.20 -3.25
C ARG A 98 -7.16 22.28 -4.40
N GLU A 99 -6.23 23.22 -4.31
CA GLU A 99 -5.21 23.45 -5.34
C GLU A 99 -4.21 22.30 -5.39
N GLN A 100 -3.72 21.82 -4.24
CA GLN A 100 -2.87 20.63 -4.15
C GLN A 100 -3.62 19.38 -4.62
N TYR A 101 -4.90 19.22 -4.27
CA TYR A 101 -5.71 18.10 -4.76
C TYR A 101 -5.81 18.12 -6.29
N ASP A 102 -6.22 19.26 -6.87
CA ASP A 102 -6.34 19.41 -8.31
C ASP A 102 -4.98 19.23 -9.01
N TYR A 103 -3.90 19.74 -8.43
CA TYR A 103 -2.55 19.51 -8.93
C TYR A 103 -2.19 18.03 -8.93
N ILE A 104 -2.39 17.30 -7.84
CA ILE A 104 -2.09 15.86 -7.78
C ILE A 104 -2.96 15.10 -8.77
N LYS A 105 -4.23 15.45 -8.88
CA LYS A 105 -5.21 14.81 -9.77
C LYS A 105 -4.84 14.99 -11.24
N ASP A 106 -4.46 16.20 -11.64
CA ASP A 106 -4.05 16.52 -13.01
C ASP A 106 -2.74 15.81 -13.39
N ASN A 107 -1.88 15.51 -12.42
CA ASN A 107 -0.62 14.79 -12.61
C ASN A 107 -0.68 13.31 -12.18
N TYR A 108 -1.87 12.75 -11.94
CA TYR A 108 -2.01 11.41 -11.38
C TYR A 108 -1.35 10.33 -12.26
N ASP A 109 -1.49 10.44 -13.58
CA ASP A 109 -0.87 9.47 -14.50
C ASP A 109 0.66 9.56 -14.46
N THR A 110 1.21 10.78 -14.31
CA THR A 110 2.65 11.00 -14.09
C THR A 110 3.10 10.34 -12.80
N ILE A 111 2.45 10.64 -11.68
CA ILE A 111 2.74 10.06 -10.35
C ILE A 111 2.71 8.53 -10.42
N LYS A 112 1.66 7.98 -11.04
CA LYS A 112 1.52 6.53 -11.21
C LYS A 112 2.66 5.95 -12.05
N SER A 113 3.00 6.57 -13.18
CA SER A 113 4.08 6.09 -14.07
C SER A 113 5.46 6.15 -13.40
N GLU A 114 5.77 7.22 -12.69
CA GLU A 114 7.01 7.40 -11.94
C GLU A 114 7.12 6.41 -10.80
N PHE A 115 6.03 6.22 -10.04
CA PHE A 115 6.01 5.24 -8.97
C PHE A 115 6.14 3.80 -9.50
N VAL A 116 5.51 3.46 -10.63
CA VAL A 116 5.74 2.17 -11.31
C VAL A 116 7.21 1.99 -11.70
N ALA A 117 7.87 3.03 -12.19
CA ALA A 117 9.30 2.98 -12.51
C ALA A 117 10.16 2.81 -11.24
N TYR A 118 9.83 3.53 -10.16
CA TYR A 118 10.46 3.37 -8.85
C TYR A 118 10.35 1.93 -8.34
N LEU A 119 9.14 1.37 -8.37
CA LEU A 119 8.84 0.01 -7.91
C LEU A 119 9.58 -1.06 -8.72
N LYS A 120 9.58 -0.94 -10.06
CA LYS A 120 10.31 -1.88 -10.93
C LYS A 120 11.81 -1.87 -10.65
N ASP A 121 12.39 -0.69 -10.43
CA ASP A 121 13.80 -0.55 -10.10
C ASP A 121 14.11 -1.13 -8.72
N TYR A 122 13.26 -0.86 -7.71
CA TYR A 122 13.36 -1.47 -6.39
C TYR A 122 13.37 -3.01 -6.48
N ILE A 123 12.34 -3.61 -7.09
CA ILE A 123 12.22 -5.06 -7.27
C ILE A 123 13.46 -5.64 -7.95
N ARG A 124 13.97 -4.98 -8.99
CA ARG A 124 15.18 -5.43 -9.72
C ARG A 124 16.42 -5.42 -8.83
N LYS A 125 16.58 -4.42 -7.96
CA LYS A 125 17.72 -4.33 -7.02
C LYS A 125 17.55 -5.30 -5.84
N GLU A 126 16.33 -5.52 -5.39
CA GLU A 126 16.03 -6.41 -4.27
C GLU A 126 16.20 -7.89 -4.66
N LYS A 127 15.82 -8.27 -5.89
CA LYS A 127 16.15 -9.61 -6.45
C LYS A 127 17.65 -9.92 -6.45
N LYS A 128 18.50 -8.90 -6.47
CA LYS A 128 19.97 -9.01 -6.41
C LYS A 128 20.51 -8.91 -4.97
N GLY A 129 19.65 -8.66 -3.98
CA GLY A 129 20.02 -8.44 -2.59
C GLY A 129 20.82 -7.15 -2.37
N ILE A 130 20.68 -6.14 -3.24
CA ILE A 130 21.47 -4.90 -3.15
C ILE A 130 20.63 -3.63 -2.94
N ALA A 131 19.30 -3.70 -2.84
CA ALA A 131 18.49 -2.48 -2.70
C ALA A 131 18.89 -1.68 -1.46
N HIS A 132 19.13 -2.34 -0.33
CA HIS A 132 19.60 -1.70 0.91
C HIS A 132 20.93 -0.93 0.77
N LYS A 133 21.75 -1.26 -0.23
CA LYS A 133 23.03 -0.56 -0.52
C LYS A 133 22.85 0.66 -1.43
N VAL A 134 21.71 0.76 -2.11
CA VAL A 134 21.43 1.87 -3.03
C VAL A 134 20.76 2.99 -2.25
N GLY A 135 21.36 4.18 -2.24
CA GLY A 135 20.85 5.33 -1.47
C GLY A 135 19.37 5.65 -1.73
N LYS A 136 18.89 5.45 -2.96
CA LYS A 136 17.48 5.59 -3.37
C LYS A 136 16.49 4.67 -2.61
N PHE A 137 16.96 3.51 -2.16
CA PHE A 137 16.13 2.46 -1.54
C PHE A 137 16.52 2.14 -0.10
N LYS A 138 17.62 2.73 0.40
CA LYS A 138 18.15 2.48 1.75
C LYS A 138 17.09 2.61 2.85
N ASN A 139 16.25 3.64 2.74
CA ASN A 139 15.18 3.93 3.71
C ASN A 139 13.79 3.59 3.14
N SER A 140 13.71 2.69 2.16
CA SER A 140 12.43 2.33 1.54
C SER A 140 11.58 1.47 2.49
N THR A 141 10.29 1.74 2.61
CA THR A 141 9.32 0.87 3.29
C THR A 141 8.98 -0.38 2.49
N LEU A 142 9.33 -0.42 1.19
CA LEU A 142 9.05 -1.57 0.32
C LEU A 142 9.71 -2.87 0.80
N LEU A 143 10.74 -2.78 1.64
CA LEU A 143 11.39 -3.94 2.25
C LEU A 143 10.44 -4.76 3.13
N ASN A 144 9.39 -4.12 3.66
CA ASN A 144 8.40 -4.78 4.50
C ASN A 144 7.42 -5.63 3.69
N PHE A 145 7.43 -5.52 2.35
CA PHE A 145 6.42 -6.12 1.48
C PHE A 145 7.01 -7.14 0.50
N ASN A 146 8.08 -7.83 0.89
CA ASN A 146 8.76 -8.78 0.00
C ASN A 146 7.83 -9.95 -0.42
N GLU A 147 6.88 -10.36 0.43
CA GLU A 147 5.90 -11.40 0.11
C GLU A 147 4.90 -10.92 -0.96
N GLU A 148 4.28 -9.77 -0.74
CA GLU A 148 3.32 -9.13 -1.64
C GLU A 148 3.96 -8.72 -2.97
N LEU A 149 5.25 -8.37 -2.94
CA LEU A 149 6.05 -8.10 -4.13
C LEU A 149 6.59 -9.38 -4.78
N GLY A 150 6.30 -10.56 -4.23
CA GLY A 150 6.76 -11.90 -4.63
C GLY A 150 8.27 -11.96 -4.88
N LEU A 151 9.01 -11.50 -3.88
CA LEU A 151 10.46 -11.53 -3.75
C LEU A 151 10.92 -12.62 -2.77
N VAL A 152 10.00 -13.23 -2.03
CA VAL A 152 10.27 -14.46 -1.29
C VAL A 152 10.51 -15.57 -2.30
N LYS A 153 11.70 -16.17 -2.24
CA LYS A 153 11.98 -17.40 -2.98
C LYS A 153 11.03 -18.44 -2.41
N GLU A 154 10.13 -18.97 -3.23
CA GLU A 154 9.47 -20.24 -2.88
C GLU A 154 10.60 -21.17 -2.45
N LEU A 155 10.54 -21.66 -1.21
CA LEU A 155 11.35 -22.80 -0.82
C LEU A 155 10.95 -23.88 -1.82
N GLU A 156 11.79 -24.12 -2.82
CA GLU A 156 11.64 -25.24 -3.73
C GLU A 156 11.43 -26.44 -2.82
N LYS A 157 10.22 -27.01 -2.83
CA LYS A 157 9.97 -28.32 -2.22
C LYS A 157 11.08 -29.21 -2.79
N PRO A 158 11.92 -29.84 -1.94
CA PRO A 158 13.01 -30.66 -2.44
C PRO A 158 12.42 -31.65 -3.42
N LYS A 159 12.89 -31.58 -4.68
CA LYS A 159 12.53 -32.57 -5.70
C LYS A 159 12.91 -33.93 -5.11
N GLU A 160 11.90 -34.78 -4.96
CA GLU A 160 12.02 -36.15 -4.49
C GLU A 160 12.69 -36.99 -5.59
N LYS A 161 13.99 -36.75 -5.81
CA LYS A 161 14.91 -37.62 -6.52
C LYS A 161 16.24 -37.50 -5.81
N ASP A 162 16.77 -38.64 -5.40
CA ASP A 162 18.06 -38.83 -4.70
C ASP A 162 18.01 -38.79 -3.16
N LYS A 163 17.28 -39.76 -2.57
CA LYS A 163 17.60 -40.32 -1.24
C LYS A 163 17.54 -41.86 -1.24
N LYS A 164 18.26 -42.49 -2.17
CA LYS A 164 18.65 -43.91 -2.04
C LYS A 164 20.03 -44.13 -1.42
N GLU A 165 20.70 -43.07 -0.95
CA GLU A 165 22.10 -43.17 -0.48
C GLU A 165 22.32 -42.74 0.98
N THR A 166 21.30 -42.84 1.85
CA THR A 166 21.48 -42.59 3.30
C THR A 166 20.75 -43.60 4.17
N GLN A 167 20.62 -44.85 3.72
CA GLN A 167 20.11 -45.96 4.54
C GLN A 167 21.18 -46.96 5.00
N GLU A 168 22.47 -46.70 4.75
CA GLU A 168 23.57 -47.62 5.14
C GLU A 168 24.50 -47.12 6.26
N LYS A 169 24.20 -46.00 6.95
CA LYS A 169 25.05 -45.50 8.05
C LYS A 169 24.39 -45.33 9.42
N ILE A 170 23.24 -45.96 9.66
CA ILE A 170 22.65 -46.05 11.02
C ILE A 170 22.34 -47.51 11.32
N LYS A 171 23.41 -48.30 11.52
CA LYS A 171 23.33 -49.66 12.07
C LYS A 171 24.58 -49.99 12.87
N VAL A 172 25.03 -49.09 13.74
CA VAL A 172 26.01 -49.40 14.79
C VAL A 172 25.69 -48.55 16.01
N GLN A 173 25.64 -49.22 17.17
CA GLN A 173 25.56 -48.70 18.55
C GLN A 173 24.17 -48.43 19.14
N ASP A 174 23.45 -49.54 19.34
CA ASP A 174 22.89 -49.80 20.67
C ASP A 174 24.04 -50.08 21.65
N LYS A 175 24.11 -49.31 22.75
CA LYS A 175 24.39 -49.73 24.13
C LYS A 175 24.99 -48.58 24.94
N VAL A 176 24.60 -48.56 26.23
CA VAL A 176 25.11 -47.74 27.36
C VAL A 176 24.46 -46.35 27.41
N GLU A 177 23.85 -45.83 28.48
CA GLU A 177 23.44 -46.28 29.81
C GLU A 177 22.64 -45.12 30.43
N THR A 178 21.78 -45.43 31.39
CA THR A 178 20.93 -44.59 32.23
C THR A 178 21.59 -43.33 32.84
N LYS A 179 20.84 -42.22 32.98
CA LYS A 179 20.36 -41.65 34.27
C LYS A 179 19.85 -40.18 34.13
N GLU A 180 18.72 -39.93 34.81
CA GLU A 180 18.30 -38.66 35.46
C GLU A 180 18.01 -37.44 34.54
N THR A 181 16.97 -36.60 34.71
CA THR A 181 16.02 -36.33 35.80
C THR A 181 14.80 -35.55 35.25
N LYS A 182 13.69 -35.68 35.99
CA LYS A 182 12.36 -35.03 35.98
C LYS A 182 12.26 -33.58 35.45
N VAL A 183 11.09 -33.23 34.88
CA VAL A 183 10.02 -32.35 35.43
C VAL A 183 8.99 -32.14 34.30
N GLU A 184 7.85 -32.84 34.31
CA GLU A 184 6.53 -32.41 34.85
C GLU A 184 5.71 -31.52 33.88
N ARG A 185 4.66 -32.09 33.25
CA ARG A 185 3.24 -31.77 33.52
C ARG A 185 2.34 -32.14 32.33
N ASP A 186 1.55 -33.18 32.58
CA ASP A 186 0.43 -33.63 31.78
C ASP A 186 -0.71 -32.62 31.77
N HIS A 187 -1.30 -32.39 30.59
CA HIS A 187 -2.74 -32.19 30.44
C HIS A 187 -3.19 -32.63 29.04
N VAL A 188 -3.75 -33.84 28.95
CA VAL A 188 -4.56 -34.32 27.83
C VAL A 188 -5.88 -34.83 28.40
N LYS A 189 -7.00 -34.19 28.00
CA LYS A 189 -8.33 -34.79 27.73
C LYS A 189 -9.06 -33.78 26.81
N ILE A 190 -9.15 -34.00 25.50
CA ILE A 190 -10.16 -34.80 24.79
C ILE A 190 -11.57 -34.62 25.37
N ARG A 191 -12.48 -34.03 24.57
CA ARG A 191 -13.78 -34.65 24.22
C ARG A 191 -14.55 -33.87 23.15
N GLU A 192 -14.99 -34.63 22.15
CA GLU A 192 -16.02 -34.35 21.16
C GLU A 192 -17.42 -34.18 21.78
N ARG A 193 -18.32 -33.50 21.04
CA ARG A 193 -19.75 -33.81 20.77
C ARG A 193 -20.38 -32.59 20.07
N VAL A 194 -20.72 -32.65 18.78
CA VAL A 194 -22.01 -33.08 18.18
C VAL A 194 -23.22 -32.31 18.71
N ALA A 195 -23.87 -31.50 17.85
CA ALA A 195 -25.32 -31.57 17.57
C ALA A 195 -25.75 -30.56 16.49
N VAL A 196 -26.60 -31.08 15.60
CA VAL A 196 -27.37 -30.46 14.51
C VAL A 196 -28.68 -29.87 15.08
N ILE A 197 -29.30 -28.88 14.40
CA ILE A 197 -30.74 -28.82 13.99
C ILE A 197 -31.17 -27.39 13.56
N ASN A 198 -31.56 -27.32 12.28
CA ASN A 198 -32.55 -26.53 11.53
C ASN A 198 -33.46 -25.47 12.23
N ARG A 199 -33.80 -24.35 11.54
CA ARG A 199 -35.03 -24.16 10.70
C ARG A 199 -35.29 -22.68 10.31
N GLU A 200 -35.73 -22.50 9.06
CA GLU A 200 -36.77 -21.58 8.50
C GLU A 200 -36.63 -20.06 8.73
N GLY A 201 -36.51 -19.20 7.71
CA GLY A 201 -37.56 -18.73 6.77
C GLY A 201 -37.90 -17.27 7.13
N VAL A 202 -37.84 -16.25 6.26
CA VAL A 202 -38.90 -15.81 5.32
C VAL A 202 -38.38 -14.58 4.54
N GLN A 203 -38.81 -14.46 3.29
CA GLN A 203 -38.58 -13.38 2.31
C GLN A 203 -39.46 -12.15 2.59
N GLU A 204 -39.04 -10.96 2.12
CA GLU A 204 -39.90 -10.00 1.41
C GLU A 204 -39.07 -8.90 0.71
N THR A 205 -39.43 -8.60 -0.54
CA THR A 205 -39.06 -7.43 -1.39
C THR A 205 -40.40 -6.87 -1.94
N PRO A 206 -40.54 -5.88 -2.88
CA PRO A 206 -39.60 -4.98 -3.59
C PRO A 206 -40.11 -3.52 -3.84
N GLY A 207 -39.35 -2.70 -4.61
CA GLY A 207 -39.84 -1.57 -5.44
C GLY A 207 -39.21 -0.19 -5.11
N LYS A 208 -38.91 0.77 -6.01
CA LYS A 208 -39.09 1.03 -7.47
C LYS A 208 -37.98 2.05 -7.90
N GLN A 209 -37.31 1.85 -9.04
CA GLN A 209 -37.36 2.64 -10.29
C GLN A 209 -37.35 4.18 -10.17
N ASP A 210 -36.36 4.83 -10.81
CA ASP A 210 -36.58 5.97 -11.71
C ASP A 210 -35.40 6.15 -12.69
N GLU A 211 -35.76 6.44 -13.94
CA GLU A 211 -34.94 6.43 -15.13
C GLU A 211 -35.01 7.81 -15.82
N VAL A 212 -33.92 8.19 -16.52
CA VAL A 212 -33.81 9.17 -17.63
C VAL A 212 -33.84 10.68 -17.33
N LYS A 213 -32.71 11.35 -17.63
CA LYS A 213 -32.65 12.53 -18.51
C LYS A 213 -31.24 12.76 -19.07
N ILE A 214 -31.05 12.34 -20.32
CA ILE A 214 -29.96 12.75 -21.21
C ILE A 214 -30.42 14.06 -21.88
N GLN A 215 -29.69 15.16 -21.68
CA GLN A 215 -29.86 16.38 -22.48
C GLN A 215 -28.50 16.87 -23.01
N LYS A 216 -28.45 16.91 -24.35
CA LYS A 216 -27.56 17.63 -25.29
C LYS A 216 -26.50 18.57 -24.67
N LYS A 217 -25.21 18.24 -24.84
CA LYS A 217 -24.12 19.23 -24.79
C LYS A 217 -24.15 20.07 -26.06
N THR A 218 -24.51 21.34 -25.96
CA THR A 218 -24.42 22.34 -27.03
C THR A 218 -23.05 23.03 -27.03
N VAL A 219 -22.57 23.34 -28.24
CA VAL A 219 -21.31 24.00 -28.66
C VAL A 219 -20.78 25.16 -27.79
N GLY A 220 -21.60 25.76 -26.93
CA GLY A 220 -21.16 26.76 -25.94
C GLY A 220 -20.36 26.21 -24.74
N GLN A 221 -20.56 24.94 -24.37
CA GLN A 221 -19.83 24.33 -23.24
C GLN A 221 -18.33 24.16 -23.53
N ASP A 222 -17.96 23.90 -24.79
CA ASP A 222 -16.56 23.68 -25.17
C ASP A 222 -15.72 24.98 -25.10
N GLN A 223 -16.34 26.15 -25.30
CA GLN A 223 -15.67 27.46 -25.17
C GLN A 223 -15.55 27.94 -23.72
N GLU A 224 -16.47 27.52 -22.85
CA GLU A 224 -16.44 27.83 -21.42
C GLU A 224 -15.48 26.91 -20.68
N ASP A 225 -15.49 25.60 -21.01
CA ASP A 225 -14.53 24.61 -20.51
C ASP A 225 -13.08 25.02 -20.84
N ASN A 226 -12.82 25.58 -22.03
CA ASN A 226 -11.48 26.02 -22.43
C ASN A 226 -11.00 27.26 -21.64
N ARG A 227 -11.90 28.22 -21.36
CA ARG A 227 -11.59 29.41 -20.55
C ARG A 227 -11.36 29.06 -19.09
N ASP A 228 -12.08 28.09 -18.57
CA ASP A 228 -11.90 27.61 -17.20
C ASP A 228 -10.61 26.80 -17.04
N GLU A 229 -10.24 26.00 -18.03
CA GLU A 229 -8.92 25.34 -18.08
C GLU A 229 -7.78 26.36 -18.15
N GLN A 230 -7.93 27.42 -18.96
CA GLN A 230 -6.94 28.49 -19.01
C GLN A 230 -6.80 29.23 -17.67
N ARG A 231 -7.92 29.58 -17.02
CA ARG A 231 -7.91 30.21 -15.68
C ARG A 231 -7.33 29.30 -14.61
N LYS A 232 -7.57 27.99 -14.66
CA LYS A 232 -6.93 27.02 -13.75
C LYS A 232 -5.43 26.95 -13.99
N ARG A 233 -4.97 26.91 -15.24
CA ARG A 233 -3.54 26.94 -15.58
C ARG A 233 -2.88 28.22 -15.08
N GLU A 234 -3.50 29.38 -15.27
CA GLU A 234 -2.99 30.66 -14.78
C GLU A 234 -2.91 30.71 -13.26
N ARG A 235 -3.95 30.24 -12.55
CA ARG A 235 -3.93 30.13 -11.08
C ARG A 235 -2.84 29.17 -10.60
N ARG A 236 -2.69 28.01 -11.25
CA ARG A 236 -1.63 27.05 -10.97
C ARG A 236 -0.25 27.65 -11.21
N LEU A 237 -0.08 28.40 -12.31
CA LEU A 237 1.18 29.07 -12.62
C LEU A 237 1.50 30.16 -11.60
N ALA A 238 0.50 30.98 -11.23
CA ALA A 238 0.61 32.00 -10.19
C ALA A 238 0.94 31.39 -8.82
N TYR A 239 0.33 30.26 -8.50
CA TYR A 239 0.63 29.49 -7.29
C TYR A 239 2.08 28.96 -7.30
N MET A 240 2.54 28.40 -8.42
CA MET A 240 3.94 27.95 -8.56
C MET A 240 4.93 29.14 -8.52
N ARG A 241 4.56 30.30 -9.08
CA ARG A 241 5.30 31.58 -8.97
C ARG A 241 5.43 32.04 -7.53
N GLN A 242 4.31 32.11 -6.80
CA GLN A 242 4.27 32.54 -5.41
C GLN A 242 5.14 31.64 -4.52
N MET A 243 5.25 30.36 -4.86
CA MET A 243 6.04 29.39 -4.12
C MET A 243 7.49 29.28 -4.62
N GLY A 244 7.93 30.15 -5.54
CA GLY A 244 9.33 30.23 -6.02
C GLY A 244 9.78 29.05 -6.87
N ARG A 245 8.86 28.42 -7.62
CA ARG A 245 9.08 27.12 -8.28
C ARG A 245 8.75 27.08 -9.78
N GLU A 246 8.76 28.22 -10.47
CA GLU A 246 8.76 28.20 -11.94
C GLU A 246 10.05 27.53 -12.45
N ARG A 247 9.90 26.49 -13.26
CA ARG A 247 10.94 25.94 -14.13
C ARG A 247 10.44 26.02 -15.57
#